data_AF-A0A7X5DYZ5-F1
#
_entry.id   AF-A0A7X5DYZ5-F1
#
_cell.length_a   1.000
_cell.length_b   1.000
_cell.length_c   1.000
_cell.angle_alpha   90.00
_cell.angle_beta   90.00
_cell.angle_gamma   90.00
#
_symmetry.space_group_name_H-M   'P 1'
#
loop_
_entity.id
_entity.type
_entity.pdbx_description
1 polymer ?
#
loop_
_entity_poly.entity_id
_entity_poly.type
_entity_poly.pdbx_seq_one_letter_code
_entity_poly.pdbx_strand_id
1 'polypeptide(L)'
;MARWGNCDYRQLQKLRENLDRLQSADLENFCRDVSKELAARLLALVIPRTPVGDYSKEVTVTVKRDGKHHKKGDTYTKRVTPSGKKGGTLRRGWTARTEQEAASRGGNSNAKAYAQALPIKKQGGSYLVEVINPVHYASYVEFGHRTPGGKGWVAGQYFLTLSEQDLRALAPALIEKKLEALLREVFRV
;
A
#
# COMPACT_ATOMS: atom_id res chain seq x y z
N MET A 1 -51.18 34.55 -35.80
CA MET A 1 -50.07 34.28 -34.86
C MET A 1 -49.66 32.83 -35.04
N ALA A 2 -48.46 32.58 -35.59
CA ALA A 2 -47.99 31.21 -35.79
C ALA A 2 -47.77 30.55 -34.42
N ARG A 3 -48.46 29.43 -34.16
CA ARG A 3 -48.17 28.58 -33.00
C ARG A 3 -46.78 27.98 -33.20
N TRP A 4 -45.82 28.43 -32.41
CA TRP A 4 -44.49 27.84 -32.32
C TRP A 4 -44.64 26.32 -32.12
N GLY A 5 -43.95 25.52 -32.93
CA GLY A 5 -44.09 24.06 -32.96
C GLY A 5 -43.84 23.40 -31.60
N ASN A 6 -44.47 22.24 -31.38
CA ASN A 6 -44.27 21.43 -30.19
C ASN A 6 -42.83 20.87 -30.17
N CYS A 7 -42.06 21.18 -29.12
CA CYS A 7 -40.69 20.71 -28.93
C CYS A 7 -40.69 19.51 -27.99
N ASP A 8 -39.97 18.42 -28.30
CA ASP A 8 -39.84 17.27 -27.40
C ASP A 8 -38.64 17.44 -26.45
N TYR A 9 -38.93 17.66 -25.17
CA TYR A 9 -37.92 17.85 -24.11
C TYR A 9 -37.67 16.60 -23.26
N ARG A 10 -38.25 15.44 -23.60
CA ARG A 10 -38.10 14.21 -22.80
C ARG A 10 -36.64 13.78 -22.64
N GLN A 11 -35.83 13.93 -23.70
CA GLN A 11 -34.40 13.61 -23.64
C GLN A 11 -33.64 14.57 -22.70
N LEU A 12 -33.96 15.86 -22.73
CA LEU A 12 -33.36 16.86 -21.83
C LEU A 12 -33.76 16.64 -20.38
N GLN A 13 -35.01 16.23 -20.13
CA GLN A 13 -35.47 15.84 -18.79
C GLN A 13 -34.71 14.63 -18.26
N LYS A 14 -34.51 13.59 -19.09
CA LYS A 14 -33.70 12.41 -18.73
C LYS A 14 -32.24 12.77 -18.47
N LEU A 15 -31.66 13.68 -19.26
CA LEU A 15 -30.30 14.18 -19.03
C LEU A 15 -30.20 14.88 -17.68
N ARG A 16 -31.14 15.76 -17.35
CA ARG A 16 -31.21 16.44 -16.05
C ARG A 16 -31.29 15.43 -14.91
N GLU A 17 -32.18 14.44 -14.99
CA GLU A 17 -32.30 13.38 -13.98
C GLU A 17 -31.01 12.59 -13.79
N ASN A 18 -30.27 12.31 -14.88
CA ASN A 18 -28.96 11.65 -14.80
C ASN A 18 -27.89 12.55 -14.17
N LEU A 19 -27.88 13.85 -14.48
CA LEU A 19 -26.97 14.81 -13.84
C LEU A 19 -27.29 15.02 -12.35
N ASP A 20 -28.57 14.99 -11.98
CA ASP A 20 -29.01 15.03 -10.58
C ASP A 20 -28.59 13.77 -9.82
N ARG A 21 -28.46 12.62 -10.47
CA ARG A 21 -27.82 11.44 -9.84
C ARG A 21 -26.33 11.66 -9.61
N LEU A 22 -25.61 12.28 -10.54
CA LEU A 22 -24.20 12.69 -10.38
C LEU A 22 -23.97 13.81 -9.33
N GLN A 23 -24.94 14.06 -8.45
CA GLN A 23 -24.83 15.02 -7.37
C GLN A 23 -23.55 14.83 -6.54
N SER A 24 -23.23 15.88 -5.78
CA SER A 24 -22.02 15.96 -4.96
C SER A 24 -21.79 14.74 -4.06
N ALA A 25 -22.84 14.08 -3.57
CA ALA A 25 -22.72 12.87 -2.73
C ALA A 25 -22.09 11.68 -3.48
N ASP A 26 -22.47 11.44 -4.73
CA ASP A 26 -21.93 10.33 -5.53
C ASP A 26 -20.49 10.62 -5.98
N LEU A 27 -20.19 11.89 -6.32
CA LEU A 27 -18.82 12.32 -6.59
C LEU A 27 -17.93 12.27 -5.34
N GLU A 28 -18.47 12.59 -4.16
CA GLU A 28 -17.76 12.46 -2.89
C GLU A 28 -17.40 11.00 -2.59
N ASN A 29 -18.35 10.09 -2.73
CA ASN A 29 -18.14 8.66 -2.54
C ASN A 29 -17.13 8.12 -3.56
N PHE A 30 -17.26 8.51 -4.84
CA PHE A 30 -16.32 8.16 -5.90
C PHE A 30 -14.89 8.58 -5.54
N CYS A 31 -14.68 9.85 -5.19
CA CYS A 31 -13.35 10.34 -4.84
C CYS A 31 -12.78 9.61 -3.62
N ARG A 32 -13.60 9.34 -2.60
CA ARG A 32 -13.20 8.57 -1.43
C ARG A 32 -12.75 7.14 -1.79
N ASP A 33 -13.51 6.46 -2.64
CA ASP A 33 -13.21 5.10 -3.06
C ASP A 33 -11.97 5.02 -3.95
N VAL A 34 -11.80 5.99 -4.85
CA VAL A 34 -10.58 6.12 -5.67
C VAL A 34 -9.36 6.36 -4.78
N SER A 35 -9.45 7.27 -3.80
CA SER A 35 -8.34 7.51 -2.86
C SER A 35 -7.93 6.24 -2.11
N LYS A 36 -8.89 5.45 -1.61
CA LYS A 36 -8.61 4.18 -0.92
C LYS A 36 -8.00 3.13 -1.84
N GLU A 37 -8.47 3.05 -3.09
CA GLU A 37 -7.91 2.14 -4.10
C GLU A 37 -6.46 2.51 -4.46
N LEU A 38 -6.17 3.81 -4.61
CA LEU A 38 -4.81 4.29 -4.83
C LEU A 38 -3.89 3.97 -3.65
N ALA A 39 -4.37 4.16 -2.41
CA ALA A 39 -3.62 3.76 -1.21
C ALA A 39 -3.36 2.24 -1.17
N ALA A 40 -4.37 1.42 -1.52
CA ALA A 40 -4.20 -0.03 -1.57
C ALA A 40 -3.15 -0.47 -2.61
N ARG A 41 -3.10 0.22 -3.75
CA ARG A 41 -2.11 -0.03 -4.81
C ARG A 41 -0.72 0.43 -4.44
N LEU A 42 -0.60 1.57 -3.76
CA LEU A 42 0.68 2.01 -3.20
C LEU A 42 1.24 0.92 -2.27
N LEU A 43 0.40 0.40 -1.36
CA LEU A 43 0.79 -0.68 -0.45
C LEU A 43 1.20 -1.95 -1.20
N ALA A 44 0.45 -2.34 -2.24
CA ALA A 44 0.75 -3.50 -3.06
C ALA A 44 2.11 -3.39 -3.80
N LEU A 45 2.52 -2.17 -4.16
CA LEU A 45 3.81 -1.90 -4.81
C LEU A 45 4.97 -1.81 -3.79
N VAL A 46 4.75 -1.13 -2.67
CA VAL A 46 5.84 -0.81 -1.72
C VAL A 46 6.20 -1.96 -0.80
N ILE A 47 5.21 -2.76 -0.35
CA ILE A 47 5.44 -3.89 0.56
C ILE A 47 6.42 -4.93 -0.03
N PRO A 48 6.27 -5.40 -1.28
CA PRO A 48 7.22 -6.36 -1.86
C PRO A 48 8.61 -5.77 -2.07
N ARG A 49 8.71 -4.47 -2.41
CA ARG A 49 9.98 -3.76 -2.56
C ARG A 49 10.70 -3.50 -1.26
N THR A 50 9.96 -3.46 -0.15
CA THR A 50 10.53 -3.14 1.15
C THR A 50 11.49 -4.25 1.60
N PRO A 51 12.76 -3.94 1.85
CA PRO A 51 13.75 -4.92 2.23
C PRO A 51 13.46 -5.51 3.62
N VAL A 52 13.89 -6.75 3.82
CA VAL A 52 13.75 -7.48 5.07
C VAL A 52 15.13 -7.93 5.51
N GLY A 53 15.53 -7.56 6.72
CA GLY A 53 16.80 -8.01 7.30
C GLY A 53 16.78 -9.52 7.57
N ASP A 54 17.74 -10.26 7.04
CA ASP A 54 18.01 -11.64 7.43
C ASP A 54 19.08 -11.66 8.53
N TYR A 55 18.71 -12.19 9.70
CA TYR A 55 19.60 -12.34 10.86
C TYR A 55 19.97 -13.80 11.13
N SER A 56 19.65 -14.70 10.20
CA SER A 56 20.04 -16.10 10.31
C SER A 56 21.55 -16.26 10.13
N LYS A 57 22.14 -17.15 10.93
CA LYS A 57 23.52 -17.60 10.79
C LYS A 57 23.52 -19.11 10.65
N GLU A 58 24.35 -19.61 9.74
CA GLU A 58 24.61 -21.03 9.61
C GLU A 58 25.60 -21.44 10.71
N VAL A 59 25.18 -22.37 11.55
CA VAL A 59 26.01 -22.92 12.63
C VAL A 59 26.12 -24.41 12.40
N THR A 60 27.36 -24.91 12.48
CA THR A 60 27.64 -26.34 12.50
C THR A 60 27.35 -26.88 13.89
N VAL A 61 26.44 -27.85 13.96
CA VAL A 61 26.07 -28.50 15.21
C VAL A 61 26.67 -29.90 15.22
N THR A 62 27.50 -30.19 16.22
CA THR A 62 28.01 -31.54 16.47
C THR A 62 27.02 -32.32 17.32
N VAL A 63 26.63 -33.48 16.85
CA VAL A 63 25.65 -34.36 17.49
C VAL A 63 26.30 -35.00 18.73
N LYS A 64 25.74 -34.70 19.90
CA LYS A 64 26.28 -35.16 21.19
C LYS A 64 25.79 -36.55 21.62
N ARG A 65 24.74 -37.07 20.99
CA ARG A 65 24.08 -38.34 21.32
C ARG A 65 23.58 -39.03 20.06
N ASP A 66 23.57 -40.36 20.06
CA ASP A 66 23.00 -41.12 18.95
C ASP A 66 21.50 -40.86 18.83
N GLY A 67 21.07 -40.55 17.61
CA GLY A 67 19.69 -40.39 17.23
C GLY A 67 19.32 -41.31 16.07
N LYS A 68 18.05 -41.24 15.67
CA LYS A 68 17.51 -42.02 14.54
C LYS A 68 18.14 -41.64 13.20
N HIS A 69 18.49 -40.36 13.01
CA HIS A 69 18.95 -39.79 11.74
C HIS A 69 20.40 -39.30 11.76
N HIS A 70 21.01 -39.17 12.94
CA HIS A 70 22.39 -38.73 13.12
C HIS A 70 23.04 -39.52 14.26
N LYS A 71 24.29 -39.93 14.06
CA LYS A 71 25.12 -40.60 15.08
C LYS A 71 25.91 -39.58 15.88
N LYS A 72 26.32 -39.95 17.08
CA LYS A 72 27.19 -39.13 17.93
C LYS A 72 28.51 -38.87 17.19
N GLY A 73 28.88 -37.60 17.08
CA GLY A 73 30.05 -37.16 16.31
C GLY A 73 29.72 -36.61 14.92
N ASP A 74 28.53 -36.90 14.37
CA ASP A 74 28.09 -36.32 13.10
C ASP A 74 27.96 -34.80 13.24
N THR A 75 28.26 -34.10 12.14
CA THR A 75 28.05 -32.66 12.04
C THR A 75 27.01 -32.36 10.98
N TYR A 76 26.11 -31.43 11.27
CA TYR A 76 25.16 -30.91 10.29
C TYR A 76 25.05 -29.40 10.41
N THR A 77 24.71 -28.75 9.29
CA THR A 77 24.48 -27.31 9.25
C THR A 77 23.03 -27.00 9.62
N LYS A 78 22.84 -26.01 10.49
CA LYS A 78 21.52 -25.50 10.84
C LYS A 78 21.53 -23.99 10.80
N ARG A 79 20.49 -23.41 10.19
CA ARG A 79 20.21 -21.98 10.31
C ARG A 79 19.59 -21.70 11.66
N VAL A 80 20.28 -20.87 12.44
CA VAL A 80 19.81 -20.38 13.75
C VAL A 80 19.77 -18.87 13.72
N THR A 81 18.93 -18.26 14.57
CA THR A 81 18.85 -16.81 14.72
C THR A 81 19.26 -16.45 16.14
N PRO A 82 20.57 -16.26 16.43
CA PRO A 82 21.08 -16.13 17.79
C PRO A 82 20.51 -14.93 18.56
N SER A 83 20.18 -13.85 17.85
CA SER A 83 19.62 -12.62 18.44
C SER A 83 18.12 -12.71 18.72
N GLY A 84 17.44 -13.78 18.28
CA GLY A 84 15.97 -13.89 18.31
C GLY A 84 15.24 -12.88 17.39
N LYS A 85 15.96 -11.92 16.79
CA LYS A 85 15.40 -10.88 15.92
C LYS A 85 14.90 -11.52 14.63
N LYS A 86 13.59 -11.54 14.43
CA LYS A 86 12.99 -11.83 13.12
C LYS A 86 12.87 -10.52 12.36
N GLY A 87 13.48 -10.44 11.19
CA GLY A 87 13.38 -9.24 10.34
C GLY A 87 11.95 -8.92 9.90
N GLY A 88 11.84 -7.81 9.16
CA GLY A 88 10.60 -7.44 8.48
C GLY A 88 9.72 -6.46 9.25
N THR A 89 10.21 -5.86 10.33
CA THR A 89 9.52 -4.75 11.02
C THR A 89 9.23 -3.61 10.03
N LEU A 90 10.19 -3.23 9.20
CA LEU A 90 10.01 -2.20 8.16
C LEU A 90 8.88 -2.55 7.19
N ARG A 91 8.85 -3.80 6.71
CA ARG A 91 7.80 -4.28 5.80
C ARG A 91 6.43 -4.30 6.48
N ARG A 92 6.35 -4.74 7.74
CA ARG A 92 5.11 -4.75 8.52
C ARG A 92 4.63 -3.34 8.89
N GLY A 93 5.54 -2.37 8.97
CA GLY A 93 5.26 -0.97 9.27
C GLY A 93 4.24 -0.33 8.32
N TRP A 94 4.17 -0.78 7.07
CA TRP A 94 3.18 -0.30 6.09
C TRP A 94 1.72 -0.56 6.46
N THR A 95 1.48 -1.50 7.37
CA THR A 95 0.13 -1.89 7.84
C THR A 95 0.00 -1.75 9.36
N ALA A 96 0.84 -0.92 9.98
CA ALA A 96 0.87 -0.71 11.42
C ALA A 96 0.74 0.78 11.75
N ARG A 97 0.11 1.10 12.88
CA ARG A 97 -0.03 2.47 13.37
C ARG A 97 1.19 2.94 14.14
N THR A 98 1.90 2.01 14.79
CA THR A 98 3.09 2.29 15.59
C THR A 98 4.24 1.34 15.27
N GLU A 99 5.47 1.74 15.60
CA GLU A 99 6.63 0.87 15.45
C GLU A 99 6.54 -0.37 16.35
N GLN A 100 5.96 -0.24 17.55
CA GLN A 100 5.75 -1.36 18.48
C GLN A 100 4.81 -2.41 17.86
N GLU A 101 3.73 -1.98 17.21
CA GLU A 101 2.81 -2.87 16.48
C GLU A 101 3.50 -3.55 15.28
N ALA A 102 4.31 -2.79 14.53
CA ALA A 102 5.11 -3.34 13.43
C ALA A 102 6.11 -4.41 13.93
N ALA A 103 6.67 -4.22 15.13
CA ALA A 103 7.61 -5.16 15.74
C ALA A 103 6.94 -6.43 16.28
N SER A 104 5.72 -6.33 16.82
CA SER A 104 5.03 -7.39 17.59
C SER A 104 4.35 -8.48 16.75
N ARG A 105 4.58 -8.55 15.42
CA ARG A 105 3.85 -9.40 14.46
C ARG A 105 2.37 -9.02 14.25
N GLY A 106 1.93 -7.84 14.71
CA GLY A 106 0.54 -7.39 14.65
C GLY A 106 0.08 -6.76 13.32
N GLY A 107 0.97 -6.64 12.33
CA GLY A 107 0.60 -6.06 11.03
C GLY A 107 -0.51 -6.88 10.35
N ASN A 108 -1.61 -6.22 9.98
CA ASN A 108 -2.69 -6.84 9.23
C ASN A 108 -2.12 -7.47 7.95
N SER A 109 -2.24 -8.80 7.79
CA SER A 109 -1.73 -9.50 6.60
C SER A 109 -2.42 -9.04 5.31
N ASN A 110 -3.51 -8.28 5.42
CA ASN A 110 -4.27 -7.76 4.30
C ASN A 110 -4.09 -6.24 4.13
N ALA A 111 -3.10 -5.86 3.33
CA ALA A 111 -2.80 -4.47 2.97
C ALA A 111 -4.00 -3.73 2.34
N LYS A 112 -4.83 -4.43 1.57
CA LYS A 112 -6.04 -3.85 0.97
C LYS A 112 -7.05 -3.44 2.05
N ALA A 113 -7.29 -4.31 3.04
CA ALA A 113 -8.19 -4.00 4.15
C ALA A 113 -7.67 -2.81 4.97
N TYR A 114 -6.36 -2.74 5.20
CA TYR A 114 -5.74 -1.59 5.87
C TYR A 114 -6.00 -0.28 5.13
N ALA A 115 -5.75 -0.24 3.81
CA ALA A 115 -6.01 0.96 3.00
C ALA A 115 -7.49 1.39 3.00
N GLN A 116 -8.42 0.44 2.99
CA GLN A 116 -9.86 0.72 3.02
C GLN A 116 -10.32 1.33 4.35
N ALA A 117 -9.60 1.06 5.43
CA ALA A 117 -9.86 1.61 6.77
C ALA A 117 -9.21 2.98 7.00
N LEU A 118 -8.37 3.48 6.08
CA LEU A 118 -7.70 4.77 6.25
C LEU A 118 -8.72 5.92 6.19
N PRO A 119 -8.59 6.92 7.08
CA PRO A 119 -9.42 8.12 7.04
C PRO A 119 -9.07 8.96 5.81
N ILE A 120 -10.10 9.52 5.18
CA ILE A 120 -9.94 10.43 4.05
C ILE A 120 -10.35 11.82 4.51
N LYS A 121 -9.43 12.76 4.39
CA LYS A 121 -9.64 14.17 4.71
C LYS A 121 -10.01 14.92 3.42
N LYS A 122 -11.15 15.62 3.43
CA LYS A 122 -11.53 16.54 2.35
C LYS A 122 -10.95 17.92 2.67
N GLN A 123 -10.17 18.48 1.77
CA GLN A 123 -9.57 19.81 1.90
C GLN A 123 -9.88 20.60 0.63
N GLY A 124 -10.91 21.45 0.70
CA GLY A 124 -11.42 22.15 -0.48
C GLY A 124 -11.89 21.15 -1.55
N GLY A 125 -11.27 21.20 -2.72
CA GLY A 125 -11.52 20.28 -3.85
C GLY A 125 -10.70 18.99 -3.83
N SER A 126 -9.80 18.80 -2.86
CA SER A 126 -8.87 17.67 -2.82
C SER A 126 -9.25 16.64 -1.74
N TYR A 127 -8.95 15.37 -2.03
CA TYR A 127 -9.10 14.25 -1.09
C TYR A 127 -7.71 13.74 -0.73
N LEU A 128 -7.40 13.78 0.57
CA LEU A 128 -6.12 13.36 1.11
C LEU A 128 -6.28 12.05 1.88
N VAL A 129 -5.46 11.07 1.51
CA VAL A 129 -5.24 9.82 2.25
C VAL A 129 -3.77 9.76 2.63
N GLU A 130 -3.49 9.48 3.90
CA GLU A 130 -2.12 9.42 4.43
C GLU A 130 -1.69 7.97 4.64
N VAL A 131 -0.63 7.57 3.96
CA VAL A 131 0.01 6.25 4.12
C VAL A 131 1.40 6.48 4.72
N ILE A 132 1.61 6.01 5.95
CA ILE A 132 2.82 6.28 6.73
C ILE A 132 3.43 4.94 7.18
N ASN A 133 4.75 4.84 7.11
CA ASN A 133 5.50 3.78 7.78
C ASN A 133 6.05 4.35 9.11
N PRO A 134 5.58 3.90 10.29
CA PRO A 134 5.91 4.51 11.58
C PRO A 134 7.31 4.12 12.09
N VAL A 135 8.08 3.32 11.33
CA VAL A 135 9.39 2.83 11.73
C VAL A 135 10.43 3.94 11.65
N HIS A 136 11.08 4.28 12.77
CA HIS A 136 11.97 5.45 12.86
C HIS A 136 13.14 5.43 11.87
N TYR A 137 13.62 4.26 11.48
CA TYR A 137 14.73 4.11 10.53
C TYR A 137 14.29 3.98 9.06
N ALA A 138 13.00 4.09 8.76
CA ALA A 138 12.50 3.90 7.39
C ALA A 138 13.14 4.86 6.39
N SER A 139 13.31 6.14 6.76
CA SER A 139 13.95 7.16 5.92
C SER A 139 15.42 6.84 5.61
N TYR A 140 16.16 6.27 6.56
CA TYR A 140 17.56 5.86 6.34
C TYR A 140 17.70 4.69 5.37
N VAL A 141 16.70 3.80 5.32
CA VAL A 141 16.68 2.69 4.35
C VAL A 141 16.19 3.19 2.99
N GLU A 142 15.26 4.13 2.96
CA GLU A 142 14.74 4.73 1.73
C GLU A 142 15.82 5.53 1.00
N PHE A 143 16.44 6.50 1.67
CA PHE A 143 17.35 7.46 1.03
C PHE A 143 18.84 7.17 1.27
N GLY A 144 19.14 6.21 2.14
CA GLY A 144 20.51 5.94 2.56
C GLY A 144 20.94 6.84 3.72
N HIS A 145 22.12 6.55 4.28
CA HIS A 145 22.67 7.30 5.41
C HIS A 145 24.20 7.13 5.50
N ARG A 146 24.85 8.06 6.20
CA ARG A 146 26.27 7.91 6.56
C ARG A 146 26.43 6.85 7.64
N THR A 147 27.48 6.03 7.52
CA THR A 147 27.81 5.05 8.57
C THR A 147 28.23 5.77 9.85
N PRO A 148 28.01 5.15 11.02
CA PRO A 148 28.56 5.65 12.29
C PRO A 148 30.07 5.90 12.15
N GLY A 149 30.53 7.09 12.52
CA GLY A 149 31.93 7.52 12.38
C GLY A 149 32.29 8.19 11.04
N GLY A 150 31.33 8.39 10.13
CA GLY A 150 31.49 9.27 8.95
C GLY A 150 32.38 8.74 7.82
N LYS A 151 32.86 7.50 7.91
CA LYS A 151 33.82 6.90 6.97
C LYS A 151 33.18 6.23 5.74
N GLY A 152 31.85 6.13 5.69
CA GLY A 152 31.15 5.43 4.62
C GLY A 152 29.72 5.91 4.41
N TRP A 153 29.16 5.52 3.26
CA TRP A 153 27.77 5.80 2.88
C TRP A 153 27.05 4.47 2.60
N VAL A 154 25.86 4.32 3.17
CA VAL A 154 24.94 3.22 2.87
C VAL A 154 23.93 3.74 1.85
N ALA A 155 23.88 3.12 0.68
CA ALA A 155 22.97 3.50 -0.39
C ALA A 155 21.49 3.25 0.00
N GLY A 156 20.63 4.18 -0.40
CA GLY A 156 19.18 4.05 -0.26
C GLY A 156 18.60 2.96 -1.17
N GLN A 157 17.46 2.42 -0.76
CA GLN A 157 16.73 1.37 -1.48
C GLN A 157 15.55 1.92 -2.30
N TYR A 158 15.13 3.17 -2.03
CA TYR A 158 14.11 3.90 -2.80
C TYR A 158 12.79 3.14 -3.02
N PHE A 159 12.40 2.28 -2.08
CA PHE A 159 11.23 1.41 -2.24
C PHE A 159 9.93 2.20 -2.30
N LEU A 160 9.79 3.28 -1.53
CA LEU A 160 8.63 4.15 -1.60
C LEU A 160 8.67 5.02 -2.86
N THR A 161 9.82 5.65 -3.14
CA THR A 161 10.02 6.54 -4.29
C THR A 161 9.67 5.84 -5.60
N LEU A 162 10.18 4.62 -5.81
CA LEU A 162 9.90 3.83 -7.02
C LEU A 162 8.42 3.39 -7.08
N SER A 163 7.82 3.07 -5.93
CA SER A 163 6.40 2.69 -5.87
C SER A 163 5.46 3.86 -6.15
N GLU A 164 5.83 5.07 -5.73
CA GLU A 164 5.10 6.30 -6.05
C GLU A 164 5.16 6.59 -7.56
N GLN A 165 6.34 6.48 -8.17
CA GLN A 165 6.53 6.68 -9.61
C GLN A 165 5.64 5.73 -10.42
N ASP A 166 5.65 4.44 -10.09
CA ASP A 166 4.79 3.45 -10.72
C ASP A 166 3.31 3.75 -10.52
N LEU A 167 2.91 4.10 -9.30
CA LEU A 167 1.52 4.45 -9.01
C LEU A 167 1.08 5.67 -9.81
N ARG A 168 1.94 6.69 -9.92
CA ARG A 168 1.66 7.91 -10.68
C ARG A 168 1.50 7.62 -12.17
N ALA A 169 2.27 6.68 -12.72
CA ALA A 169 2.09 6.23 -14.11
C ALA A 169 0.76 5.49 -14.32
N LEU A 170 0.31 4.70 -13.33
CA LEU A 170 -0.93 3.92 -13.39
C LEU A 170 -2.20 4.73 -13.06
N ALA A 171 -2.07 5.81 -12.28
CA ALA A 171 -3.20 6.54 -11.72
C ALA A 171 -4.16 7.11 -12.78
N PRO A 172 -3.71 7.77 -13.87
CA PRO A 172 -4.62 8.35 -14.86
C PRO A 172 -5.57 7.31 -15.49
N ALA A 173 -5.01 6.20 -15.98
CA ALA A 173 -5.80 5.14 -16.61
C ALA A 173 -6.76 4.46 -15.62
N LEU A 174 -6.36 4.33 -14.35
CA LEU A 174 -7.23 3.79 -13.31
C LEU A 174 -8.41 4.71 -13.00
N ILE A 175 -8.14 6.01 -12.87
CA ILE A 175 -9.16 7.02 -12.57
C ILE A 175 -10.14 7.10 -13.74
N GLU A 176 -9.63 7.14 -14.97
CA GLU A 176 -10.44 7.15 -16.20
C GLU A 176 -11.37 5.94 -16.25
N LYS A 177 -10.84 4.72 -16.08
CA LYS A 177 -11.65 3.49 -16.07
C LYS A 177 -12.75 3.51 -15.00
N LYS A 178 -12.46 4.04 -13.81
CA LYS A 178 -13.45 4.13 -12.74
C LYS A 178 -14.48 5.22 -13.00
N LEU A 179 -14.07 6.37 -13.53
CA LEU A 179 -14.97 7.45 -13.91
C LEU A 179 -15.90 6.99 -15.03
N GLU A 180 -15.39 6.30 -16.03
CA GLU A 180 -16.19 5.72 -17.11
C GLU A 180 -17.26 4.75 -16.56
N ALA A 181 -16.89 3.87 -15.62
CA ALA A 181 -17.84 2.97 -14.97
C ALA A 181 -18.96 3.72 -14.23
N LEU A 182 -18.61 4.78 -13.49
CA LEU A 182 -19.59 5.64 -12.80
C LEU A 182 -20.53 6.29 -13.81
N LEU A 183 -20.00 6.86 -14.90
CA LEU A 183 -20.81 7.51 -15.92
C LEU A 183 -21.74 6.50 -16.61
N ARG A 184 -21.25 5.32 -16.97
CA ARG A 184 -22.09 4.25 -17.56
C ARG A 184 -23.24 3.85 -16.63
N GLU A 185 -23.00 3.72 -15.34
CA GLU A 185 -24.02 3.43 -14.35
C GLU A 185 -25.10 4.54 -14.29
N VAL A 186 -24.67 5.80 -14.23
CA VAL A 186 -25.56 6.96 -14.14
C VAL A 186 -26.40 7.10 -15.41
N PHE A 187 -25.75 7.04 -16.58
CA PHE A 187 -26.39 7.25 -17.87
C PHE A 187 -27.14 6.01 -18.38
N ARG A 188 -26.94 4.84 -17.74
CA ARG A 188 -27.45 3.52 -18.15
C ARG A 188 -27.07 3.20 -19.60
N VAL A 189 -25.78 3.34 -19.91
CA VAL A 189 -25.19 3.10 -21.25
C VAL A 189 -24.14 1.99 -21.17
#